data_AF-A0A2P6QQI7-F1
#
_entry.id   AF-A0A2P6QQI7-F1
#
_cell.length_a   1.000
_cell.length_b   1.000
_cell.length_c   1.000
_cell.angle_alpha   90.00
_cell.angle_beta   90.00
_cell.angle_gamma   90.00
#
_symmetry.space_group_name_H-M   'P 1'
#
loop_
_entity.id
_entity.type
_entity.pdbx_description
1 polymer ?
#
loop_
_entity_poly.entity_id
_entity_poly.type
_entity_poly.pdbx_seq_one_letter_code
_entity_poly.pdbx_strand_id
1 'polypeptide(L)'
;MPCFRLLEIRELINLRVLRIHVSSTTVIADNELDVLSQLRRLNVLGIDAEDCRNNNVLEMIERVTPPPSHQELYLRNYKKETLPSWVNPGQISRLQYLCIENGDLVKLSSGQTTWNLEGLCLKYLMRLEVDWKDLEKDMPVLHYMEVSHCYKLKDFPCSVMEPGVWRKN
;
A
#
# COMPACT_ATOMS: atom_id res chain seq x y z
N MET A 1 -26.55 2.84 8.87
CA MET A 1 -25.57 3.78 8.30
C MET A 1 -25.54 3.56 6.79
N PRO A 2 -25.38 4.59 5.95
CA PRO A 2 -25.26 4.36 4.52
C PRO A 2 -23.95 3.60 4.27
N CYS A 3 -24.06 2.39 3.75
CA CYS A 3 -22.90 1.64 3.28
C CYS A 3 -22.43 2.33 2.00
N PHE A 4 -21.25 2.96 2.06
CA PHE A 4 -20.57 3.50 0.88
C PHE A 4 -20.37 2.38 -0.14
N ARG A 5 -20.76 2.63 -1.40
CA ARG A 5 -20.60 1.69 -2.52
C ARG A 5 -19.60 2.24 -3.52
N LEU A 6 -18.65 1.42 -3.97
CA LEU A 6 -17.67 1.87 -4.97
C LEU A 6 -18.38 2.23 -6.28
N LEU A 7 -19.50 1.59 -6.61
CA LEU A 7 -20.27 1.95 -7.81
C LEU A 7 -20.66 3.43 -7.89
N GLU A 8 -20.84 4.11 -6.76
CA GLU A 8 -21.24 5.52 -6.72
C GLU A 8 -20.13 6.45 -7.21
N ILE A 9 -18.87 6.03 -7.09
CA ILE A 9 -17.71 6.83 -7.54
C ILE A 9 -17.31 6.54 -8.99
N ARG A 10 -17.94 5.56 -9.65
CA ARG A 10 -17.61 5.16 -11.03
C ARG A 10 -17.69 6.32 -12.03
N GLU A 11 -18.69 7.20 -11.86
CA GLU A 11 -18.92 8.34 -12.76
C GLU A 11 -17.96 9.52 -12.48
N LEU A 12 -17.15 9.45 -11.41
CA LEU A 12 -16.17 10.46 -11.05
C LEU A 12 -14.88 10.29 -11.89
N ILE A 13 -15.00 10.37 -13.22
CA ILE A 13 -13.91 10.14 -14.17
C ILE A 13 -12.70 11.07 -14.02
N ASN A 14 -12.87 12.18 -13.29
CA ASN A 14 -11.84 13.17 -12.98
C ASN A 14 -11.25 13.03 -11.56
N LEU A 15 -11.67 12.01 -10.81
CA LEU A 15 -11.19 11.78 -9.45
C LEU A 15 -9.68 11.47 -9.49
N ARG A 16 -8.90 12.25 -8.72
CA ARG A 16 -7.44 12.14 -8.63
C ARG A 16 -6.95 11.53 -7.33
N VAL A 17 -7.75 11.68 -6.27
CA VAL A 17 -7.44 11.21 -4.92
C VAL A 17 -8.66 10.49 -4.39
N LEU A 18 -8.47 9.26 -3.92
CA LEU A 18 -9.49 8.45 -3.29
C LEU A 18 -8.90 7.86 -2.02
N ARG A 19 -9.59 8.05 -0.90
CA ARG A 19 -9.25 7.43 0.37
C ARG A 19 -10.46 6.64 0.84
N ILE A 20 -10.27 5.35 1.02
CA ILE A 20 -11.30 4.41 1.41
C ILE A 20 -10.99 3.98 2.84
N HIS A 21 -11.97 4.14 3.71
CA HIS A 21 -11.95 3.54 5.03
C HIS A 21 -12.82 2.28 5.01
N VAL A 22 -12.23 1.17 5.38
CA VAL A 22 -12.82 -0.16 5.35
C VAL A 22 -12.91 -0.64 6.79
N SER A 23 -14.12 -0.93 7.23
CA SER A 23 -14.41 -1.43 8.58
C SER A 23 -14.80 -2.91 8.53
N SER A 24 -14.95 -3.53 9.70
CA SER A 24 -15.45 -4.90 9.85
C SER A 24 -16.84 -5.15 9.24
N THR A 25 -17.60 -4.08 8.95
CA THR A 25 -18.94 -4.13 8.34
C THR A 25 -18.95 -3.75 6.86
N THR A 26 -17.81 -3.34 6.29
CA THR A 26 -17.75 -2.96 4.89
C THR A 26 -17.96 -4.18 3.99
N VAL A 27 -18.81 -4.02 2.99
CA VAL A 27 -19.07 -5.03 1.96
C VAL A 27 -18.80 -4.40 0.61
N ILE A 28 -17.84 -4.97 -0.13
CA ILE A 28 -17.59 -4.65 -1.53
C ILE A 28 -18.21 -5.80 -2.33
N ALA A 29 -19.29 -5.53 -3.05
CA ALA A 29 -19.92 -6.57 -3.85
C ALA A 29 -19.07 -6.92 -5.08
N ASP A 30 -19.26 -8.12 -5.64
CA ASP A 30 -18.44 -8.62 -6.76
C ASP A 30 -18.49 -7.71 -7.99
N ASN A 31 -19.62 -7.05 -8.24
CA ASN A 31 -19.81 -6.10 -9.32
C ASN A 31 -19.16 -4.73 -9.07
N GLU A 32 -18.48 -4.56 -7.94
CA GLU A 32 -17.79 -3.32 -7.55
C GLU A 32 -16.26 -3.44 -7.61
N LEU A 33 -15.74 -4.66 -7.77
CA LEU A 33 -14.30 -4.97 -7.66
C LEU A 33 -13.45 -4.32 -8.76
N ASP A 34 -14.05 -4.04 -9.91
CA ASP A 34 -13.39 -3.45 -11.06
C ASP A 34 -13.58 -1.93 -11.14
N VAL A 35 -14.43 -1.33 -10.29
CA VAL A 35 -14.77 0.10 -10.37
C VAL A 35 -13.53 0.97 -10.26
N LEU A 36 -12.62 0.62 -9.34
CA LEU A 36 -11.36 1.33 -9.19
C LEU A 36 -10.60 1.39 -10.51
N SER A 37 -10.49 0.27 -11.25
CA SER A 37 -9.78 0.19 -12.53
C SER A 37 -10.29 1.14 -13.61
N GLN A 38 -11.55 1.57 -13.50
CA GLN A 38 -12.20 2.48 -14.44
C GLN A 38 -11.82 3.96 -14.18
N LEU A 39 -11.28 4.27 -12.99
CA LEU A 39 -10.88 5.63 -12.58
C LEU A 39 -9.49 5.99 -13.15
N ARG A 40 -9.43 6.24 -14.46
CA ARG A 40 -8.18 6.44 -15.23
C ARG A 40 -7.35 7.67 -14.87
N ARG A 41 -7.91 8.60 -14.09
CA ARG A 41 -7.23 9.82 -13.62
C ARG A 41 -6.87 9.76 -12.14
N LEU A 42 -7.16 8.64 -11.49
CA LEU A 42 -6.88 8.47 -10.08
C LEU A 42 -5.36 8.24 -9.94
N ASN A 43 -4.73 9.06 -9.10
CA ASN A 43 -3.28 9.10 -8.90
C ASN A 43 -2.93 8.60 -7.49
N VAL A 44 -3.75 8.95 -6.51
CA VAL A 44 -3.54 8.62 -5.10
C VAL A 44 -4.67 7.72 -4.63
N LEU A 45 -4.32 6.53 -4.17
CA LEU A 45 -5.23 5.60 -3.52
C LEU A 45 -4.78 5.41 -2.06
N GLY A 46 -5.67 5.71 -1.13
CA GLY A 46 -5.52 5.36 0.27
C GLY A 46 -6.52 4.29 0.67
N ILE A 47 -6.06 3.23 1.32
CA ILE A 47 -6.90 2.20 1.91
C ILE A 47 -6.54 2.13 3.39
N ASP A 48 -7.53 2.33 4.23
CA ASP A 48 -7.42 2.20 5.67
C ASP A 48 -8.33 1.06 6.13
N ALA A 49 -7.74 -0.03 6.61
CA ALA A 49 -8.44 -1.22 7.08
C ALA A 49 -8.60 -1.25 8.62
N GLU A 50 -8.85 -0.10 9.23
CA GLU A 50 -9.06 0.03 10.67
C GLU A 50 -10.14 -0.95 11.17
N ASP A 51 -9.91 -1.52 12.35
CA ASP A 51 -10.82 -2.46 13.02
C ASP A 51 -11.14 -3.77 12.23
N CYS A 52 -10.41 -4.06 11.15
CA CYS A 52 -10.59 -5.27 10.36
C CYS A 52 -9.72 -6.42 10.90
N ARG A 53 -10.12 -7.02 12.02
CA ARG A 53 -9.61 -8.34 12.45
C ARG A 53 -10.24 -9.50 11.67
N ASN A 54 -11.29 -9.21 10.91
CA ASN A 54 -12.04 -10.20 10.14
C ASN A 54 -11.36 -10.46 8.78
N ASN A 55 -10.99 -11.72 8.52
CA ASN A 55 -10.36 -12.15 7.28
C ASN A 55 -11.16 -11.77 6.03
N ASN A 56 -12.50 -11.75 6.11
CA ASN A 56 -13.36 -11.49 4.96
C ASN A 56 -13.10 -10.12 4.31
N VAL A 57 -12.82 -9.10 5.12
CA VAL A 57 -12.56 -7.74 4.62
C VAL A 57 -11.21 -7.65 3.92
N LEU A 58 -10.21 -8.30 4.48
CA LEU A 58 -8.87 -8.36 3.91
C LEU A 58 -8.87 -9.19 2.60
N GLU A 59 -9.72 -10.21 2.49
CA GLU A 59 -9.98 -10.92 1.24
C GLU A 59 -10.64 -10.03 0.18
N MET A 60 -11.56 -9.14 0.56
CA MET A 60 -12.14 -8.16 -0.38
C MET A 60 -11.08 -7.19 -0.91
N ILE A 61 -10.17 -6.71 -0.05
CA ILE A 61 -9.04 -5.86 -0.47
C ILE A 61 -8.10 -6.60 -1.43
N GLU A 62 -7.92 -7.92 -1.30
CA GLU A 62 -7.12 -8.70 -2.25
C GLU A 62 -7.78 -8.83 -3.63
N ARG A 63 -9.11 -8.69 -3.71
CA ARG A 63 -9.88 -8.89 -4.94
C ARG A 63 -10.12 -7.61 -5.73
N VAL A 64 -9.86 -6.42 -5.17
CA VAL A 64 -10.02 -5.18 -5.91
C VAL A 64 -8.97 -5.06 -7.01
N THR A 65 -9.39 -4.53 -8.16
CA THR A 65 -8.45 -4.27 -9.27
C THR A 65 -7.90 -2.86 -9.13
N PRO A 66 -6.57 -2.68 -8.95
CA PRO A 66 -6.00 -1.36 -8.83
C PRO A 66 -6.12 -0.62 -10.16
N PRO A 67 -6.12 0.72 -10.16
CA PRO A 67 -6.27 1.41 -11.41
C PRO A 67 -4.93 1.69 -12.09
N PRO A 68 -4.91 1.75 -13.43
CA PRO A 68 -3.68 1.70 -14.21
C PRO A 68 -2.79 2.95 -14.08
N SER A 69 -3.33 4.05 -13.53
CA SER A 69 -2.67 5.37 -13.48
C SER A 69 -2.01 5.72 -12.14
N HIS A 70 -2.06 4.85 -11.13
CA HIS A 70 -1.78 5.24 -9.75
C HIS A 70 -0.30 5.41 -9.51
N GLN A 71 0.04 6.53 -8.90
CA GLN A 71 1.41 6.91 -8.56
C GLN A 71 1.67 6.78 -7.06
N GLU A 72 0.64 6.93 -6.22
CA GLU A 72 0.80 6.84 -4.77
C GLU A 72 -0.21 5.87 -4.15
N LEU A 73 0.29 4.98 -3.29
CA LEU A 73 -0.51 4.04 -2.52
C LEU A 73 -0.23 4.24 -1.03
N TYR A 74 -1.30 4.45 -0.26
CA TYR A 74 -1.27 4.49 1.19
C TYR A 74 -2.06 3.31 1.71
N LEU A 75 -1.42 2.40 2.45
CA LEU A 75 -2.04 1.23 3.04
C LEU A 75 -1.89 1.30 4.55
N ARG A 76 -3.01 1.51 5.25
CA ARG A 76 -3.04 1.64 6.71
C ARG A 76 -3.82 0.50 7.33
N ASN A 77 -3.39 0.08 8.52
CA ASN A 77 -4.09 -0.90 9.34
C ASN A 77 -4.29 -2.27 8.65
N TYR A 78 -3.46 -2.60 7.65
CA TYR A 78 -3.58 -3.85 6.92
C TYR A 78 -2.88 -5.00 7.67
N LYS A 79 -3.68 -5.87 8.29
CA LYS A 79 -3.24 -6.90 9.25
C LYS A 79 -2.86 -8.26 8.65
N LYS A 80 -2.60 -8.35 7.34
CA LYS A 80 -2.01 -9.54 6.72
C LYS A 80 -0.48 -9.47 6.72
N GLU A 81 0.15 -10.65 6.72
CA GLU A 81 1.61 -10.80 6.74
C GLU A 81 2.29 -10.49 5.40
N THR A 82 1.52 -10.47 4.31
CA THR A 82 1.97 -10.17 2.95
C THR A 82 1.11 -9.09 2.34
N LEU A 83 1.70 -8.26 1.47
CA LEU A 83 0.97 -7.27 0.68
C LEU A 83 -0.18 -7.91 -0.11
N PRO A 84 -1.25 -7.15 -0.41
CA PRO A 84 -2.28 -7.62 -1.33
C PRO A 84 -1.64 -8.08 -2.65
N SER A 85 -2.18 -9.12 -3.27
CA SER A 85 -1.59 -9.75 -4.45
C SER A 85 -1.37 -8.77 -5.61
N TRP A 86 -2.21 -7.75 -5.74
CA TRP A 86 -2.11 -6.69 -6.75
C TRP A 86 -1.08 -5.60 -6.43
N VAL A 87 -0.58 -5.52 -5.19
CA VAL A 87 0.51 -4.60 -4.79
C VAL A 87 1.85 -5.26 -5.12
N ASN A 88 2.17 -5.33 -6.40
CA ASN A 88 3.44 -5.84 -6.92
C ASN A 88 3.89 -5.07 -8.17
N PRO A 89 5.19 -5.08 -8.51
CA PRO A 89 5.73 -4.30 -9.63
C PRO A 89 5.09 -4.60 -10.99
N GLY A 90 4.62 -5.84 -11.20
CA GLY A 90 4.02 -6.26 -12.46
C GLY A 90 2.59 -5.72 -12.67
N GLN A 91 1.83 -5.50 -11.60
CA GLN A 91 0.44 -5.01 -11.68
C GLN A 91 0.32 -3.50 -11.51
N ILE A 92 1.21 -2.88 -10.72
CA ILE A 92 1.19 -1.43 -10.43
C ILE A 92 2.50 -0.77 -10.88
N SER A 93 2.84 -0.92 -12.15
CA SER A 93 4.11 -0.49 -12.74
C SER A 93 4.35 1.03 -12.74
N ARG A 94 3.31 1.84 -12.54
CA ARG A 94 3.40 3.31 -12.44
C ARG A 94 3.53 3.83 -11.00
N LEU A 95 3.50 2.94 -10.00
CA LEU A 95 3.61 3.35 -8.61
C LEU A 95 5.00 3.95 -8.35
N GLN A 96 5.01 5.17 -7.84
CA GLN A 96 6.22 5.93 -7.48
C GLN A 96 6.37 6.06 -5.97
N TYR A 97 5.27 6.04 -5.21
CA TYR A 97 5.29 6.18 -3.76
C TYR A 97 4.43 5.12 -3.08
N LEU A 98 5.03 4.41 -2.11
CA LEU A 98 4.35 3.43 -1.28
C LEU A 98 4.47 3.83 0.19
N CYS A 99 3.33 3.96 0.86
CA CYS A 99 3.25 4.22 2.28
C CYS A 99 2.48 3.10 2.98
N ILE A 100 3.08 2.49 4.00
CA ILE A 100 2.47 1.44 4.79
C ILE A 100 2.57 1.82 6.26
N GLU A 101 1.42 1.87 6.94
CA GLU A 101 1.34 2.26 8.35
C GLU A 101 0.51 1.26 9.17
N ASN A 102 0.99 0.95 10.39
CA ASN A 102 0.28 0.12 11.36
C ASN A 102 -0.18 -1.27 10.83
N GLY A 103 0.63 -1.89 9.97
CA GLY A 103 0.37 -3.23 9.42
C GLY A 103 1.13 -4.35 10.14
N ASP A 104 0.74 -5.59 9.85
CA ASP A 104 1.37 -6.80 10.41
C ASP A 104 2.29 -7.51 9.39
N LEU A 105 2.72 -6.76 8.38
CA LEU A 105 3.55 -7.21 7.28
C LEU A 105 4.87 -7.80 7.80
N VAL A 106 5.25 -8.96 7.27
CA VAL A 106 6.51 -9.64 7.63
C VAL A 106 7.59 -9.38 6.57
N LYS A 107 7.19 -9.21 5.31
CA LYS A 107 8.09 -8.97 4.16
C LYS A 107 7.48 -7.99 3.14
N LEU A 108 8.31 -7.19 2.48
CA LEU A 108 7.87 -6.23 1.45
C LEU A 108 7.85 -6.82 0.02
N SER A 109 8.74 -7.76 -0.29
CA SER A 109 8.85 -8.34 -1.63
C SER A 109 8.99 -9.87 -1.57
N SER A 110 8.75 -10.53 -2.71
CA SER A 110 9.04 -11.95 -2.92
C SER A 110 10.38 -12.18 -3.66
N GLY A 111 11.18 -11.14 -3.91
CA GLY A 111 12.49 -11.23 -4.58
C GLY A 111 12.46 -11.56 -6.08
N GLN A 112 11.29 -11.45 -6.74
CA GLN A 112 11.10 -11.86 -8.15
C GLN A 112 11.10 -10.70 -9.15
N THR A 113 10.87 -9.46 -8.71
CA THR A 113 10.75 -8.29 -9.61
C THR A 113 11.14 -7.00 -8.90
N THR A 114 11.81 -6.10 -9.64
CA THR A 114 12.24 -4.80 -9.11
C THR A 114 11.10 -3.78 -9.19
N TRP A 115 10.97 -2.98 -8.14
CA TRP A 115 10.07 -1.84 -8.05
C TRP A 115 10.68 -0.60 -8.72
N ASN A 116 9.81 0.23 -9.31
CA ASN A 116 10.15 1.57 -9.77
C ASN A 116 9.71 2.65 -8.76
N LEU A 117 9.92 2.36 -7.46
CA LEU A 117 9.53 3.24 -6.36
C LEU A 117 10.58 4.31 -6.13
N GLU A 118 10.15 5.56 -6.21
CA GLU A 118 10.93 6.75 -5.94
C GLU A 118 10.92 7.11 -4.44
N GLY A 119 9.80 6.82 -3.76
CA GLY A 119 9.67 7.05 -2.33
C GLY A 119 8.98 5.91 -1.57
N LEU A 120 9.42 5.68 -0.35
CA LEU A 120 8.91 4.63 0.54
C LEU A 120 8.64 5.18 1.94
N CYS A 121 7.52 4.83 2.54
CA CYS A 121 7.19 5.22 3.91
C CYS A 121 6.72 4.01 4.71
N LEU A 122 7.44 3.69 5.79
CA LEU A 122 7.20 2.52 6.64
C LEU A 122 7.04 2.98 8.09
N LYS A 123 5.81 2.87 8.63
CA LYS A 123 5.53 3.33 10.00
C LYS A 123 4.83 2.25 10.81
N TYR A 124 5.30 2.01 12.03
CA TYR A 124 4.67 1.07 12.98
C TYR A 124 4.54 -0.36 12.42
N LEU A 125 5.60 -0.88 11.80
CA LEU A 125 5.63 -2.23 11.22
C LEU A 125 6.53 -3.13 12.07
N MET A 126 6.04 -3.54 13.25
CA MET A 126 6.83 -4.25 14.26
C MET A 126 7.32 -5.64 13.82
N ARG A 127 6.64 -6.24 12.84
CA ARG A 127 6.94 -7.59 12.33
C ARG A 127 7.78 -7.57 11.05
N LEU A 128 7.94 -6.42 10.42
CA LEU A 128 8.58 -6.30 9.11
C LEU A 128 10.09 -6.50 9.22
N GLU A 129 10.59 -7.56 8.61
CA GLU A 129 12.01 -7.89 8.58
C GLU A 129 12.54 -7.73 7.16
N VAL A 130 13.43 -6.75 6.98
CA VAL A 130 14.06 -6.43 5.70
C VAL A 130 15.48 -5.93 5.95
N ASP A 131 16.42 -6.40 5.14
CA ASP A 131 17.78 -5.89 5.08
C ASP A 131 17.86 -4.74 4.06
N TRP A 132 18.61 -3.69 4.39
CA TRP A 132 18.78 -2.54 3.50
C TRP A 132 19.34 -2.94 2.12
N LYS A 133 20.30 -3.88 2.03
CA LYS A 133 20.88 -4.31 0.75
C LYS A 133 19.86 -5.00 -0.15
N ASP A 134 18.99 -5.80 0.45
CA ASP A 134 17.90 -6.46 -0.27
C ASP A 134 16.87 -5.43 -0.75
N LEU A 135 16.54 -4.45 0.09
CA LEU A 135 15.65 -3.35 -0.29
C LEU A 135 16.22 -2.51 -1.44
N GLU A 136 17.51 -2.15 -1.41
CA GLU A 136 18.16 -1.41 -2.49
C GLU A 136 18.14 -2.17 -3.81
N LYS A 137 18.32 -3.49 -3.76
CA LYS A 137 18.25 -4.36 -4.93
C LYS A 137 16.82 -4.41 -5.49
N ASP A 138 15.83 -4.52 -4.62
CA ASP A 138 14.42 -4.56 -5.00
C ASP A 138 13.89 -3.20 -5.46
N MET A 139 14.46 -2.09 -4.99
CA MET A 139 14.00 -0.72 -5.25
C MET A 139 15.15 0.20 -5.72
N PRO A 140 15.74 -0.04 -6.90
CA PRO A 140 16.99 0.62 -7.32
C PRO A 140 16.88 2.13 -7.55
N VAL A 141 15.67 2.62 -7.86
CA VAL A 141 15.38 4.05 -8.13
C VAL A 141 14.94 4.84 -6.89
N LEU A 142 14.92 4.20 -5.72
CA LEU A 142 14.49 4.82 -4.47
C LEU A 142 15.42 6.01 -4.13
N HIS A 143 14.83 7.18 -3.92
CA HIS A 143 15.55 8.40 -3.53
C HIS A 143 15.05 9.02 -2.23
N TYR A 144 13.87 8.61 -1.76
CA TYR A 144 13.26 9.12 -0.53
C TYR A 144 12.75 7.98 0.34
N MET A 145 13.01 8.04 1.65
CA MET A 145 12.42 7.09 2.59
C MET A 145 12.09 7.71 3.93
N GLU A 146 10.93 7.37 4.47
CA GLU A 146 10.51 7.65 5.85
C GLU A 146 10.36 6.34 6.62
N VAL A 147 10.97 6.24 7.80
CA VAL A 147 10.83 5.08 8.67
C VAL A 147 10.54 5.51 10.11
N SER A 148 9.64 4.82 10.80
CA SER A 148 9.46 4.98 12.25
C SER A 148 8.86 3.72 12.87
N HIS A 149 9.29 3.35 14.07
CA HIS A 149 8.77 2.20 14.82
C HIS A 149 8.78 0.86 14.05
N CYS A 150 9.87 0.58 13.32
CA CYS A 150 10.10 -0.62 12.52
C CYS A 150 11.34 -1.38 13.03
N TYR A 151 11.19 -2.08 14.15
CA TYR A 151 12.31 -2.57 14.96
C TYR A 151 13.14 -3.72 14.36
N LYS A 152 12.64 -4.38 13.31
CA LYS A 152 13.30 -5.54 12.68
C LYS A 152 13.98 -5.21 11.35
N LEU A 153 14.01 -3.94 10.97
CA LEU A 153 14.76 -3.46 9.82
C LEU A 153 16.26 -3.43 10.15
N LYS A 154 17.09 -3.96 9.24
CA LYS A 154 18.54 -4.14 9.47
C LYS A 154 19.35 -3.27 8.52
N ASP A 155 20.37 -2.61 9.06
CA ASP A 155 21.36 -1.81 8.32
C ASP A 155 20.79 -0.65 7.50
N PHE A 156 19.63 -0.11 7.90
CA PHE A 156 19.01 1.04 7.24
C PHE A 156 19.83 2.33 7.46
N PRO A 157 19.87 3.25 6.47
CA PRO A 157 20.68 4.47 6.50
C PRO A 157 20.04 5.62 7.30
N CYS A 158 18.98 5.35 8.06
CA CYS A 158 18.31 6.32 8.93
C CYS A 158 17.71 5.62 10.16
N SER A 159 17.22 6.40 11.12
CA SER A 159 16.55 5.85 12.31
C SER A 159 15.36 4.97 11.91
N VAL A 160 15.30 3.76 12.48
CA VAL A 160 14.16 2.84 12.33
C VAL A 160 13.25 2.81 13.56
N MET A 161 13.69 3.39 14.69
CA MET A 161 12.92 3.47 15.94
C MET A 161 12.16 4.79 16.03
N GLU A 162 12.89 5.90 16.08
CA GLU A 162 12.36 7.26 15.99
C GLU A 162 12.11 7.65 14.53
N PRO A 163 11.30 8.71 14.25
CA PRO A 163 11.12 9.24 12.90
C PRO A 163 12.46 9.51 12.19
N GLY A 164 12.79 8.65 11.24
CA GLY A 164 13.96 8.73 10.39
C GLY A 164 13.57 9.09 8.96
N VAL A 165 14.39 9.94 8.34
CA VAL A 165 14.27 10.28 6.92
C VAL A 165 15.60 10.00 6.25
N TRP A 166 15.56 9.32 5.12
CA TRP A 166 16.70 9.13 4.24
C TRP A 166 16.42 9.75 2.88
N ARG A 167 17.45 10.37 2.29
CA ARG A 167 17.43 10.92 0.94
C ARG A 167 18.69 10.48 0.21
N LYS A 168 18.52 9.97 -1.01
CA LYS A 168 19.64 9.67 -1.90
C LYS A 168 20.13 10.98 -2.50
N ASN A 169 21.42 11.25 -2.31
CA ASN A 169 22.10 12.42 -2.89
C ASN A 169 22.41 12.21 -4.37
#